data_AF-A0A2E6LIT9-F1
#
_entry.id   AF-A0A2E6LIT9-F1
#
_cell.length_a   1.000
_cell.length_b   1.000
_cell.length_c   1.000
_cell.angle_alpha   90.00
_cell.angle_beta   90.00
_cell.angle_gamma   90.00
#
_symmetry.space_group_name_H-M   'P 1'
#
loop_
_entity.id
_entity.type
_entity.pdbx_description
1 polymer ?
#
loop_
_entity_poly.entity_id
_entity_poly.type
_entity_poly.pdbx_seq_one_letter_code
_entity_poly.pdbx_strand_id
1 'polypeptide(L)'
;MYATADDADDNQDDDVAKNQLKPIFWVFYPHAREILKKGHAFNNRNTSKYISFDDIITSRRFSSIIFKEENVYENREVKDYIKNNSFMRLLESERIKEKIRNFEHDMWSW
;
A
#
# COMPACT_ATOMS: atom_id res chain seq x y z
N MET A 1 34.31 -34.87 12.24
CA MET A 1 32.87 -34.64 12.45
C MET A 1 32.71 -33.16 12.76
N TYR A 2 32.09 -32.38 11.85
CA TYR A 2 31.83 -30.96 12.07
C TYR A 2 30.49 -30.79 12.79
N ALA A 3 30.48 -29.98 13.84
CA ALA A 3 29.27 -29.55 14.52
C ALA A 3 28.42 -28.70 13.56
N THR A 4 27.13 -29.01 13.49
CA THR A 4 26.11 -28.29 12.72
C THR A 4 25.97 -26.88 13.26
N ALA A 5 25.97 -25.90 12.35
CA ALA A 5 25.66 -24.52 12.63
C ALA A 5 24.23 -24.42 13.18
N ASP A 6 24.13 -23.62 14.23
CA ASP A 6 22.90 -23.16 14.87
C ASP A 6 22.20 -22.22 13.87
N ASP A 7 21.39 -22.77 12.97
CA ASP A 7 20.51 -21.99 12.10
C ASP A 7 19.35 -21.48 12.96
N ALA A 8 19.58 -20.36 13.65
CA ALA A 8 18.56 -19.63 14.39
C ALA A 8 17.41 -19.25 13.43
N ASP A 9 16.23 -19.77 13.74
CA ASP A 9 14.97 -19.49 13.07
C ASP A 9 14.52 -18.04 13.38
N ASP A 10 14.96 -17.12 12.53
CA ASP A 10 14.73 -15.67 12.64
C ASP A 10 13.32 -15.24 12.13
N ASN A 11 12.36 -16.18 12.00
CA ASN A 11 11.06 -15.92 11.36
C ASN A 11 9.85 -15.97 12.30
N GLN A 12 10.01 -16.29 13.59
CA GLN A 12 8.86 -16.53 14.46
C GLN A 12 8.20 -15.25 15.01
N ASP A 13 8.94 -14.13 15.11
CA ASP A 13 8.46 -12.89 15.73
C ASP A 13 7.70 -11.96 14.75
N ASP A 14 7.90 -12.19 13.45
CA ASP A 14 7.40 -11.34 12.37
C ASP A 14 5.94 -11.64 11.99
N ASP A 15 5.43 -12.80 12.40
CA ASP A 15 4.10 -13.30 12.07
C ASP A 15 3.04 -12.86 13.08
N VAL A 16 3.41 -12.66 14.36
CA VAL A 16 2.49 -12.24 15.42
C VAL A 16 2.04 -10.79 15.21
N ALA A 17 2.94 -9.91 14.74
CA ALA A 17 2.63 -8.52 14.44
C ALA A 17 1.79 -8.35 13.16
N LYS A 18 2.03 -9.17 12.13
CA LYS A 18 1.28 -9.15 10.86
C LYS A 18 -0.15 -9.67 11.01
N ASN A 19 -0.42 -10.55 11.98
CA ASN A 19 -1.74 -11.16 12.20
C ASN A 19 -2.81 -10.15 12.68
N GLN A 20 -2.44 -8.93 13.10
CA GLN A 20 -3.40 -7.93 13.58
C GLN A 20 -3.84 -6.91 12.51
N LEU A 21 -3.13 -6.82 11.38
CA LEU A 21 -3.49 -5.91 10.29
C LEU A 21 -4.50 -6.58 9.35
N LYS A 22 -5.72 -6.80 9.86
CA LYS A 22 -6.82 -7.31 9.04
C LYS A 22 -7.55 -6.13 8.36
N PRO A 23 -7.71 -6.13 7.03
CA PRO A 23 -8.50 -5.10 6.36
C PRO A 23 -9.95 -5.19 6.86
N ILE A 24 -10.48 -4.05 7.33
CA ILE A 24 -11.81 -4.00 7.94
C ILE A 24 -12.89 -3.89 6.86
N PHE A 25 -12.66 -3.08 5.81
CA PHE A 25 -13.59 -2.89 4.71
C PHE A 25 -12.89 -2.35 3.46
N TRP A 26 -13.59 -2.45 2.32
CA TRP A 26 -13.20 -1.85 1.05
C TRP A 26 -14.13 -0.68 0.74
N VAL A 27 -13.57 0.39 0.18
CA VAL A 27 -14.32 1.59 -0.19
C VAL A 27 -14.23 1.81 -1.67
N PHE A 28 -15.37 1.98 -2.33
CA PHE A 28 -15.41 2.44 -3.70
C PHE A 28 -15.16 3.96 -3.74
N TYR A 29 -13.94 4.34 -4.14
CA TYR A 29 -13.45 5.71 -4.04
C TYR A 29 -14.33 6.78 -4.71
N PRO A 30 -14.91 6.57 -5.93
CA PRO A 30 -15.78 7.58 -6.55
C PRO A 30 -17.00 7.98 -5.71
N HIS A 31 -17.60 7.04 -4.97
CA HIS A 31 -18.73 7.34 -4.08
C HIS A 31 -18.29 7.99 -2.78
N ALA A 32 -17.12 7.61 -2.26
CA ALA A 32 -16.59 8.18 -1.02
C ALA A 32 -16.04 9.60 -1.18
N ARG A 33 -15.73 10.03 -2.41
CA ARG A 33 -15.13 11.34 -2.70
C ARG A 33 -15.88 12.51 -2.08
N GLU A 34 -17.21 12.53 -2.14
CA GLU A 34 -18.00 13.64 -1.58
C GLU A 34 -17.82 13.75 -0.05
N ILE A 35 -17.77 12.61 0.63
CA ILE A 35 -17.57 12.53 2.09
C ILE A 35 -16.11 12.91 2.42
N LEU A 36 -15.15 12.39 1.66
CA LEU A 36 -13.72 12.65 1.85
C LEU A 36 -13.34 14.10 1.57
N LYS A 37 -14.08 14.80 0.71
CA LYS A 37 -13.89 16.23 0.44
C LYS A 37 -14.36 17.09 1.61
N LYS A 38 -15.44 16.70 2.28
CA LYS A 38 -15.99 17.38 3.47
C LYS A 38 -15.16 17.10 4.73
N GLY A 39 -14.51 15.93 4.80
CA GLY A 39 -13.63 15.59 5.90
C GLY A 39 -12.29 16.32 5.80
N HIS A 40 -11.91 17.04 6.86
CA HIS A 40 -10.63 17.73 6.94
C HIS A 40 -9.63 16.97 7.80
N ALA A 41 -8.39 16.86 7.31
CA ALA A 41 -7.29 16.33 8.09
C ALA A 41 -6.63 17.47 8.88
N PHE A 42 -6.37 17.23 10.17
CA PHE A 42 -5.72 18.21 11.02
C PHE A 42 -4.25 18.37 10.63
N ASN A 43 -3.82 19.61 10.35
CA ASN A 43 -2.43 19.93 10.04
C ASN A 43 -1.78 20.70 11.19
N ASN A 44 -0.97 20.00 12.01
CA ASN A 44 -0.27 20.60 13.15
C ASN A 44 0.76 21.68 12.74
N ARG A 45 1.20 21.71 11.48
CA ARG A 45 2.16 22.71 10.99
C ARG A 45 1.50 23.98 10.48
N ASN A 46 0.21 23.94 10.12
CA ASN A 46 -0.51 25.10 9.62
C ASN A 46 -2.02 24.92 9.83
N THR A 47 -2.51 25.40 10.97
CA THR A 47 -3.94 25.38 11.34
C THR A 47 -4.81 26.23 10.41
N SER A 48 -4.22 27.18 9.68
CA SER A 48 -4.96 28.10 8.80
C SER A 48 -5.26 27.51 7.42
N LYS A 49 -4.59 26.42 7.02
CA LYS A 49 -4.86 25.73 5.76
C LYS A 49 -5.49 24.36 6.02
N TYR A 50 -6.81 24.30 5.84
CA TYR A 50 -7.54 23.04 5.81
C TYR A 50 -7.16 22.24 4.56
N ILE A 51 -6.75 20.99 4.74
CA ILE A 51 -6.56 20.03 3.67
C ILE A 51 -7.63 18.95 3.81
N SER A 52 -8.37 18.67 2.74
CA SER A 52 -9.37 17.60 2.78
C SER A 52 -8.70 16.23 2.59
N PHE A 53 -9.37 15.16 3.05
CA PHE A 53 -8.86 13.80 2.79
C PHE A 53 -8.80 13.48 1.30
N ASP A 54 -9.74 14.02 0.52
CA ASP A 54 -9.71 13.90 -0.95
C ASP A 54 -8.45 14.55 -1.56
N ASP A 55 -8.03 15.71 -1.05
CA ASP A 55 -6.81 16.38 -1.51
C ASP A 55 -5.56 15.54 -1.18
N ILE A 56 -5.50 14.91 0.00
CA ILE A 56 -4.38 14.02 0.41
C ILE A 56 -4.27 12.81 -0.53
N ILE A 57 -5.41 12.18 -0.83
CA ILE A 57 -5.44 10.98 -1.68
C ILE A 57 -5.05 11.34 -3.12
N THR A 58 -5.67 12.38 -3.68
CA THR A 58 -5.42 12.82 -5.06
C THR A 58 -3.98 13.32 -5.25
N SER A 59 -3.43 14.02 -4.26
CA SER A 59 -2.02 14.45 -4.30
C SER A 59 -1.02 13.37 -3.91
N ARG A 60 -1.49 12.14 -3.64
CA ARG A 60 -0.69 11.00 -3.16
C ARG A 60 0.20 11.32 -1.96
N ARG A 61 -0.27 12.17 -1.05
CA ARG A 61 0.46 12.57 0.16
C ARG A 61 0.27 11.56 1.30
N PHE A 62 0.43 10.27 1.01
CA PHE A 62 0.28 9.17 1.96
C PHE A 62 1.22 8.01 1.63
N SER A 63 1.57 7.22 2.66
CA SER A 63 2.29 5.95 2.47
C SER A 63 1.29 4.82 2.26
N SER A 64 1.57 3.96 1.27
CA SER A 64 0.74 2.79 0.96
C SER A 64 1.54 1.69 0.30
N ILE A 65 1.07 0.46 0.51
CA ILE A 65 1.54 -0.77 -0.11
C ILE A 65 0.40 -1.30 -0.96
N ILE A 66 0.70 -1.72 -2.19
CA ILE A 66 -0.30 -2.28 -3.10
C ILE A 66 -0.37 -3.77 -2.86
N PHE A 67 -1.53 -4.25 -2.41
CA PHE A 67 -1.73 -5.66 -2.07
C PHE A 67 -2.22 -6.51 -3.26
N LYS A 68 -2.92 -5.87 -4.20
CA LYS A 68 -3.56 -6.52 -5.34
C LYS A 68 -3.77 -5.53 -6.47
N GLU A 69 -3.49 -5.96 -7.69
CA GLU A 69 -3.94 -5.30 -8.92
C GLU A 69 -4.80 -6.26 -9.72
N GLU A 70 -5.65 -5.74 -10.60
CA GLU A 70 -6.29 -6.56 -11.61
C GLU A 70 -5.21 -7.08 -12.56
N ASN A 71 -5.02 -8.40 -12.59
CA ASN A 71 -3.99 -9.04 -13.38
C ASN A 71 -4.57 -10.22 -14.17
N VAL A 72 -3.87 -10.59 -15.24
CA VAL A 72 -4.21 -11.75 -16.09
C VAL A 72 -4.08 -13.07 -15.31
N TYR A 73 -3.43 -13.05 -14.14
CA TYR A 73 -3.23 -14.19 -13.25
C TYR A 73 -4.39 -14.39 -12.26
N GLU A 74 -5.63 -14.28 -12.74
CA GLU A 74 -6.84 -14.60 -11.97
C GLU A 74 -7.04 -13.74 -10.71
N ASN A 75 -6.60 -12.47 -10.71
CA ASN A 75 -6.72 -11.56 -9.56
C ASN A 75 -5.97 -12.04 -8.30
N ARG A 76 -4.87 -12.77 -8.46
CA ARG A 76 -4.01 -13.19 -7.33
C ARG A 76 -3.37 -11.98 -6.64
N GLU A 77 -3.26 -12.05 -5.32
CA GLU A 77 -2.59 -11.02 -4.54
C GLU A 77 -1.07 -11.07 -4.80
N VAL A 78 -0.36 -9.95 -4.55
CA VAL A 78 1.11 -9.86 -4.72
C VAL A 78 1.85 -10.95 -3.94
N LYS A 79 1.28 -11.37 -2.80
CA LYS A 79 1.81 -12.44 -1.95
C LYS A 79 1.67 -13.84 -2.57
N ASP A 80 0.71 -14.06 -3.46
CA ASP A 80 0.36 -15.39 -3.95
C ASP A 80 1.25 -15.84 -5.13
N TYR A 81 1.80 -14.88 -5.89
CA TYR A 81 2.72 -15.16 -7.01
C TYR A 81 4.21 -14.90 -6.67
N ILE A 82 4.53 -14.17 -5.60
CA ILE A 82 5.89 -14.04 -5.06
C ILE A 82 5.95 -14.74 -3.70
N LYS A 83 6.29 -16.03 -3.71
CA LYS A 83 6.40 -16.85 -2.49
C LYS A 83 7.78 -16.64 -1.84
N ASN A 84 7.79 -16.52 -0.50
CA ASN A 84 8.98 -16.59 0.38
C ASN A 84 10.05 -15.49 0.22
N ASN A 85 9.71 -14.30 -0.31
CA ASN A 85 10.64 -13.18 -0.31
C ASN A 85 9.91 -11.84 -0.08
N SER A 86 10.07 -11.28 1.12
CA SER A 86 9.47 -10.00 1.53
C SER A 86 10.01 -8.81 0.72
N PHE A 87 11.30 -8.84 0.36
CA PHE A 87 11.95 -7.82 -0.46
C PHE A 87 11.39 -7.80 -1.89
N MET A 88 11.22 -8.96 -2.51
CA MET A 88 10.66 -9.06 -3.86
C MET A 88 9.19 -8.61 -3.92
N ARG A 89 8.41 -8.85 -2.87
CA ARG A 89 7.03 -8.32 -2.76
C ARG A 89 7.00 -6.79 -2.69
N LEU A 90 7.94 -6.20 -1.97
CA LEU A 90 8.06 -4.73 -1.88
C LEU A 90 8.44 -4.14 -3.24
N LEU A 91 9.45 -4.70 -3.90
CA LEU A 91 9.91 -4.24 -5.22
C LEU A 91 8.80 -4.31 -6.27
N GLU A 92 7.99 -5.37 -6.24
CA GLU A 92 6.85 -5.49 -7.15
C GLU A 92 5.75 -4.47 -6.82
N SER A 93 5.47 -4.22 -5.53
CA SER A 93 4.56 -3.13 -5.14
C SER A 93 5.07 -1.76 -5.60
N GLU A 94 6.38 -1.52 -5.60
CA GLU A 94 6.97 -0.28 -6.12
C GLU A 94 6.83 -0.19 -7.64
N ARG A 95 7.07 -1.28 -8.36
CA ARG A 95 6.87 -1.34 -9.82
C ARG A 95 5.43 -1.00 -10.21
N ILE A 96 4.45 -1.57 -9.51
CA ILE A 96 3.03 -1.28 -9.75
C ILE A 96 2.71 0.18 -9.40
N LYS A 97 3.24 0.69 -8.28
CA LYS A 97 3.07 2.10 -7.88
C LYS A 97 3.57 3.05 -8.96
N GLU A 98 4.73 2.77 -9.55
CA GLU A 98 5.34 3.59 -10.60
C GLU A 98 4.53 3.53 -11.91
N LYS A 99 4.03 2.34 -12.28
CA LYS A 99 3.13 2.18 -13.43
C LYS A 99 1.88 3.07 -13.29
N ILE A 100 1.25 3.09 -12.12
CA ILE A 100 0.06 3.93 -11.89
C ILE A 100 0.43 5.42 -11.91
N ARG A 101 1.59 5.79 -11.35
CA ARG A 101 2.08 7.18 -11.36
C ARG A 101 2.27 7.70 -12.79
N ASN A 102 2.85 6.89 -13.67
CA ASN A 102 3.04 7.24 -15.08
C ASN A 102 1.70 7.39 -15.79
N PHE A 103 0.76 6.47 -15.57
CA PHE A 103 -0.59 6.57 -16.14
C PHE A 103 -1.33 7.83 -15.68
N GLU A 104 -1.22 8.19 -14.40
CA GLU A 104 -1.77 9.45 -13.89
C GLU A 104 -1.10 10.64 -14.57
N HIS A 105 0.23 10.67 -14.65
CA HIS A 105 0.96 11.76 -15.30
C HIS A 105 0.52 11.94 -16.76
N ASP A 106 0.36 10.85 -17.50
CA ASP A 106 -0.09 10.89 -18.90
C ASP A 106 -1.51 11.47 -19.02
N MET A 107 -2.39 11.15 -18.07
CA MET A 107 -3.75 11.72 -17.99
C MET A 107 -3.78 13.21 -17.60
N TRP A 108 -2.76 13.69 -16.87
CA TRP A 108 -2.62 15.11 -16.50
C TRP A 108 -1.93 15.96 -17.57
N SER A 109 -1.22 15.36 -18.54
CA SER A 109 -0.39 16.07 -19.53
C SER A 109 -1.15 16.50 -20.80
N TRP A 110 -2.43 16.83 -20.70
CA TRP A 110 -3.28 17.27 -21.82
C TRP A 110 -3.72 18.72 -21.68
#